data_AF-A0A826HXT8-F1
#
_entry.id   AF-A0A826HXT8-F1
#
_cell.length_a   1.000
_cell.length_b   1.000
_cell.length_c   1.000
_cell.angle_alpha   90.00
_cell.angle_beta   90.00
_cell.angle_gamma   90.00
#
_symmetry.space_group_name_H-M   'P 1'
#
loop_
_entity.id
_entity.type
_entity.pdbx_description
1 polymer ?
#
loop_
_entity_poly.entity_id
_entity_poly.type
_entity_poly.pdbx_seq_one_letter_code
_entity_poly.pdbx_strand_id
1 'polypeptide(L)'
;MTAAPGTGAATWGGQANYSNNSGQNTHFIGHNPGSFAAMLSLGIGSPITVTDAAGNPRTYHVYQLATVNPNAVTASGQDLWNAITGTGGGQRITLQTCVGNYWRLIAFAR
;
A
#
# COMPACT_ATOMS: atom_id res chain seq x y z
N MET A 1 9.17 10.99 -11.40
CA MET A 1 8.52 10.23 -10.32
C MET A 1 9.56 9.32 -9.69
N THR A 2 9.69 9.33 -8.37
CA THR A 2 10.84 8.76 -7.66
C THR A 2 10.47 7.39 -7.07
N ALA A 3 11.44 6.49 -6.99
CA ALA A 3 11.31 5.20 -6.32
C ALA A 3 10.94 5.35 -4.83
N ALA A 4 10.63 4.24 -4.16
CA ALA A 4 10.50 4.24 -2.70
C ALA A 4 11.74 4.88 -2.04
N PRO A 5 11.57 5.60 -0.92
CA PRO A 5 12.68 6.25 -0.24
C PRO A 5 13.60 5.20 0.39
N GLY A 6 14.88 5.52 0.55
CA GLY A 6 15.86 4.61 1.16
C GLY A 6 15.48 4.15 2.57
N THR A 7 14.71 4.96 3.31
CA THR A 7 14.10 4.61 4.60
C THR A 7 12.66 5.12 4.69
N GLY A 8 11.83 4.43 5.45
CA GLY A 8 10.43 4.81 5.69
C GLY A 8 9.49 4.43 4.55
N ALA A 9 8.48 5.27 4.35
CA ALA A 9 7.44 5.11 3.34
C ALA A 9 7.31 6.41 2.53
N ALA A 10 6.85 6.29 1.29
CA ALA A 10 6.36 7.42 0.51
C ALA A 10 4.95 7.15 0.02
N THR A 11 4.19 8.21 -0.25
CA THR A 11 2.96 8.11 -1.04
C THR A 11 3.30 8.16 -2.53
N TRP A 12 2.58 7.39 -3.33
CA TRP A 12 2.83 7.33 -4.79
C TRP A 12 1.57 7.51 -5.62
N GLY A 13 0.47 6.90 -5.19
CA GLY A 13 -0.85 7.07 -5.79
C GLY A 13 -1.91 7.33 -4.72
N GLY A 14 -3.15 7.45 -5.16
CA GLY A 14 -4.27 7.82 -4.31
C GLY A 14 -4.12 9.25 -3.83
N GLN A 15 -4.56 9.49 -2.60
CA GLN A 15 -4.40 10.77 -1.94
C GLN A 15 -2.93 11.01 -1.58
N ALA A 16 -2.37 12.12 -2.07
CA ALA A 16 -0.95 12.43 -1.93
C ALA A 16 -0.52 12.60 -0.47
N ASN A 17 -1.37 13.22 0.35
CA ASN A 17 -1.18 13.38 1.79
C ASN A 17 -2.19 12.52 2.53
N TYR A 18 -1.71 11.53 3.28
CA TYR A 18 -2.59 10.70 4.08
C TYR A 18 -3.43 11.53 5.06
N SER A 19 -4.73 11.24 5.11
CA SER A 19 -5.68 11.82 6.06
C SER A 19 -6.67 10.75 6.49
N ASN A 20 -6.93 10.68 7.80
CA ASN A 20 -7.89 9.76 8.39
C ASN A 20 -9.33 10.00 7.91
N ASN A 21 -9.63 11.20 7.42
CA ASN A 21 -10.98 11.68 7.13
C ASN A 21 -11.20 12.06 5.66
N SER A 22 -10.26 11.71 4.78
CA SER A 22 -10.39 12.07 3.36
C SER A 22 -11.48 11.28 2.65
N GLY A 23 -11.86 10.12 3.18
CA GLY A 23 -12.75 9.19 2.49
C GLY A 23 -12.10 8.55 1.26
N GLN A 24 -10.78 8.65 1.13
CA GLN A 24 -10.03 8.22 -0.05
C GLN A 24 -8.99 7.16 0.31
N ASN A 25 -8.50 6.49 -0.72
CA ASN A 25 -7.34 5.62 -0.63
C ASN A 25 -6.04 6.42 -0.61
N THR A 26 -5.06 5.98 0.19
CA THR A 26 -3.65 6.40 0.05
C THR A 26 -2.79 5.18 -0.26
N HIS A 27 -1.98 5.27 -1.33
CA HIS A 27 -1.03 4.23 -1.70
C HIS A 27 0.37 4.53 -1.18
N PHE A 28 0.85 3.69 -0.28
CA PHE A 28 2.18 3.75 0.32
C PHE A 28 3.14 2.76 -0.32
N ILE A 29 4.36 3.22 -0.59
CA ILE A 29 5.46 2.40 -1.10
C ILE A 29 6.62 2.40 -0.11
N GLY A 30 7.33 1.27 -0.01
CA GLY A 30 8.53 1.14 0.83
C GLY A 30 9.39 -0.07 0.45
N HIS A 31 10.67 -0.05 0.83
CA HIS A 31 11.63 -1.09 0.48
C HIS A 31 11.52 -2.36 1.33
N ASN A 32 11.73 -3.50 0.67
CA ASN A 32 11.97 -4.81 1.25
C ASN A 32 13.24 -5.42 0.59
N PRO A 33 14.27 -5.80 1.36
CA PRO A 33 14.39 -5.58 2.80
C PRO A 33 14.43 -4.07 3.13
N GLY A 34 14.03 -3.71 4.35
CA GLY A 34 13.90 -2.32 4.77
C GLY A 34 12.63 -2.09 5.60
N SER A 35 12.14 -0.85 5.61
CA SER A 35 10.97 -0.46 6.41
C SER A 35 9.70 -1.26 6.10
N PHE A 36 9.60 -1.88 4.92
CA PHE A 36 8.45 -2.69 4.50
C PHE A 36 8.72 -4.20 4.54
N ALA A 37 9.85 -4.65 5.10
CA ALA A 37 10.14 -6.08 5.24
C ALA A 37 9.04 -6.85 6.00
N ALA A 38 8.40 -6.20 6.98
CA ALA A 38 7.29 -6.78 7.75
C ALA A 38 6.05 -7.11 6.90
N MET A 39 5.91 -6.51 5.70
CA MET A 39 4.79 -6.84 4.81
C MET A 39 4.78 -8.31 4.40
N LEU A 40 5.94 -8.97 4.34
CA LEU A 40 6.04 -10.38 3.95
C LEU A 40 5.37 -11.34 4.96
N SER A 41 5.09 -10.87 6.18
CA SER A 41 4.43 -11.64 7.23
C SER A 41 2.95 -11.28 7.40
N LEU A 42 2.41 -10.36 6.60
CA LEU A 42 1.01 -9.97 6.69
C LEU A 42 0.10 -11.09 6.19
N GLY A 43 -1.04 -11.23 6.85
CA GLY A 43 -2.16 -12.05 6.43
C GLY A 43 -3.45 -11.23 6.39
N ILE A 44 -4.53 -11.87 5.94
CA ILE A 44 -5.86 -11.29 6.06
C ILE A 44 -6.19 -11.08 7.54
N GLY A 45 -6.68 -9.89 7.89
CA GLY A 45 -6.97 -9.45 9.25
C GLY A 45 -5.80 -8.77 9.96
N SER A 46 -4.57 -8.84 9.44
CA SER A 46 -3.42 -8.17 10.06
C SER A 46 -3.66 -6.67 10.22
N PRO A 47 -3.36 -6.09 11.40
CA PRO A 47 -3.54 -4.66 11.64
C PRO A 47 -2.40 -3.85 11.01
N ILE A 48 -2.75 -2.69 10.46
CA ILE A 48 -1.81 -1.68 9.97
C ILE A 48 -2.24 -0.33 10.54
N THR A 49 -1.39 0.29 11.34
CA THR A 49 -1.67 1.62 11.92
C THR A 49 -0.92 2.69 11.14
N VAL A 50 -1.65 3.73 10.71
CA VAL A 50 -1.07 4.92 10.06
C VAL A 50 -1.49 6.14 10.85
N THR A 51 -0.53 7.03 11.10
CA THR A 51 -0.74 8.29 11.82
C THR A 51 -0.81 9.43 10.81
N ASP A 52 -1.86 10.26 10.89
CA ASP A 52 -1.99 11.44 10.03
C ASP A 52 -1.09 12.59 10.46
N ALA A 53 -1.06 13.66 9.67
CA ALA A 53 -0.22 14.84 9.95
C ALA A 53 -0.61 15.59 11.25
N ALA A 54 -1.82 15.35 11.77
CA ALA A 54 -2.27 15.90 13.04
C ALA A 54 -1.90 14.99 14.24
N GLY A 55 -1.19 13.89 14.01
CA GLY A 55 -0.75 12.95 15.04
C GLY A 55 -1.81 11.92 15.43
N ASN A 56 -2.92 11.81 14.70
CA ASN A 56 -3.99 10.88 15.03
C ASN A 56 -3.76 9.52 14.36
N PRO A 57 -3.67 8.42 15.13
CA PRO A 57 -3.53 7.08 14.56
C PRO A 57 -4.88 6.53 14.07
N ARG A 58 -4.85 5.76 12.98
CA ARG A 58 -5.96 4.91 12.56
C ARG A 58 -5.43 3.53 12.17
N THR A 59 -6.07 2.49 12.69
CA THR A 59 -5.75 1.09 12.38
C THR A 59 -6.70 0.57 11.32
N TYR A 60 -6.12 -0.03 10.28
CA TYR A 60 -6.78 -0.72 9.19
C TYR A 60 -6.52 -2.21 9.29
N HIS A 61 -7.41 -3.03 8.74
CA HIS A 61 -7.20 -4.47 8.65
C HIS A 61 -7.06 -4.91 7.20
N VAL A 62 -6.02 -5.71 6.93
CA VAL A 62 -5.78 -6.28 5.61
C VAL A 62 -6.97 -7.15 5.21
N TYR A 63 -7.56 -6.91 4.06
CA TYR A 63 -8.65 -7.74 3.54
C TYR A 63 -8.29 -8.45 2.23
N GLN A 64 -7.19 -8.05 1.59
CA GLN A 64 -6.67 -8.70 0.38
C GLN A 64 -5.15 -8.53 0.30
N LEU A 65 -4.48 -9.59 -0.15
CA LEU A 65 -3.08 -9.56 -0.57
C LEU A 65 -3.03 -9.95 -2.05
N ALA A 66 -2.20 -9.28 -2.84
CA ALA A 66 -2.00 -9.60 -4.24
C ALA A 66 -0.52 -9.45 -4.62
N THR A 67 -0.07 -10.28 -5.55
CA THR A 67 1.24 -10.14 -6.18
C THR A 67 1.06 -9.66 -7.61
N VAL A 68 1.69 -8.54 -7.94
CA VAL A 68 1.58 -7.89 -9.26
C VAL A 68 2.95 -7.59 -9.85
N ASN A 69 3.03 -7.52 -11.18
CA ASN A 69 4.21 -7.05 -11.87
C ASN A 69 4.34 -5.50 -11.74
N PRO A 70 5.40 -4.88 -12.28
CA PRO A 70 5.57 -3.43 -12.19
C PRO A 70 4.45 -2.59 -12.85
N ASN A 71 3.61 -3.22 -13.67
CA ASN A 71 2.46 -2.58 -14.33
C ASN A 71 1.14 -2.85 -13.58
N ALA A 72 1.19 -3.29 -12.32
CA ALA A 72 0.03 -3.63 -11.50
C ALA A 72 -0.82 -4.82 -12.00
N VAL A 73 -0.26 -5.68 -12.86
CA VAL A 73 -0.95 -6.85 -13.41
C VAL A 73 -0.57 -8.12 -12.64
N THR A 74 -1.55 -8.90 -12.20
CA THR A 74 -1.33 -10.19 -11.53
C THR A 74 -0.79 -11.25 -12.50
N ALA A 75 -0.30 -12.38 -11.99
CA ALA A 75 0.10 -13.52 -12.82
C ALA A 75 -1.05 -14.08 -13.68
N SER A 76 -2.32 -13.89 -13.26
CA SER A 76 -3.50 -14.29 -14.02
C SER A 76 -3.97 -13.25 -15.05
N GLY A 77 -3.26 -12.13 -15.19
CA GLY A 77 -3.59 -11.07 -16.14
C GLY A 77 -4.60 -10.03 -15.63
N GLN A 78 -4.97 -10.06 -14.34
CA GLN A 78 -5.86 -9.07 -13.77
C GLN A 78 -5.12 -7.74 -13.54
N ASP A 79 -5.63 -6.65 -14.11
CA ASP A 79 -5.14 -5.30 -13.85
C ASP A 79 -5.71 -4.75 -12.53
N LEU A 80 -4.82 -4.40 -11.60
CA LEU A 80 -5.15 -3.84 -10.30
C LEU A 80 -4.76 -2.36 -10.17
N TRP A 81 -4.31 -1.70 -11.24
CA TRP A 81 -3.77 -0.34 -11.21
C TRP A 81 -4.69 0.64 -10.48
N ASN A 82 -5.97 0.70 -10.86
CA ASN A 82 -6.94 1.61 -10.24
C ASN A 82 -7.28 1.23 -8.80
N ALA A 83 -7.25 -0.06 -8.45
CA ALA A 83 -7.47 -0.50 -7.08
C ALA A 83 -6.30 -0.11 -6.17
N ILE A 84 -5.07 -0.16 -6.70
CA ILE A 84 -3.85 0.18 -5.97
C ILE A 84 -3.70 1.70 -5.85
N THR A 85 -3.91 2.43 -6.94
CA THR A 85 -3.44 3.82 -7.10
C THR A 85 -4.56 4.85 -7.19
N GLY A 86 -5.81 4.43 -7.34
CA GLY A 86 -6.95 5.34 -7.40
C GLY A 86 -7.33 5.87 -6.01
N THR A 87 -8.04 6.99 -5.95
CA THR A 87 -8.57 7.60 -4.71
C THR A 87 -9.92 7.03 -4.27
N GLY A 88 -10.64 6.31 -5.15
CA GLY A 88 -11.98 5.79 -4.87
C GLY A 88 -12.02 4.61 -3.89
N GLY A 89 -13.22 4.14 -3.57
CA GLY A 89 -13.45 2.96 -2.72
C GLY A 89 -13.51 3.23 -1.21
N GLY A 90 -13.64 4.49 -0.80
CA GLY A 90 -13.74 4.90 0.61
C GLY A 90 -12.37 5.06 1.29
N GLN A 91 -12.41 5.37 2.59
CA GLN A 91 -11.21 5.51 3.41
C GLN A 91 -10.50 4.16 3.55
N ARG A 92 -9.37 4.01 2.86
CA ARG A 92 -8.59 2.77 2.80
C ARG A 92 -7.12 3.06 2.56
N ILE A 93 -6.27 2.05 2.66
CA ILE A 93 -4.86 2.16 2.30
C ILE A 93 -4.44 0.98 1.43
N THR A 94 -3.47 1.22 0.56
CA THR A 94 -2.74 0.19 -0.15
C THR A 94 -1.26 0.32 0.17
N LEU A 95 -0.60 -0.79 0.45
CA LEU A 95 0.85 -0.83 0.68
C LEU A 95 1.49 -1.65 -0.42
N GLN A 96 2.67 -1.23 -0.88
CA GLN A 96 3.43 -1.94 -1.90
C GLN A 96 4.90 -2.09 -1.47
N THR A 97 5.41 -3.31 -1.62
CA THR A 97 6.85 -3.59 -1.51
C THR A 97 7.35 -4.58 -2.56
N CYS A 98 8.66 -4.68 -2.73
CA CYS A 98 9.29 -5.60 -3.67
C CYS A 98 9.28 -7.04 -3.14
N VAL A 99 9.05 -8.01 -4.04
CA VAL A 99 9.26 -9.44 -3.82
C VAL A 99 10.14 -9.96 -4.94
N GLY A 100 11.42 -10.20 -4.61
CA GLY A 100 12.45 -10.41 -5.62
C GLY A 100 12.61 -9.19 -6.55
N ASN A 101 13.09 -9.43 -7.77
CA ASN A 101 13.45 -8.34 -8.69
C ASN A 101 12.25 -7.80 -9.47
N TYR A 102 11.24 -8.63 -9.72
CA TYR A 102 10.16 -8.31 -10.64
C TYR A 102 8.82 -8.04 -9.95
N TRP A 103 8.45 -8.88 -8.97
CA TRP A 103 7.13 -8.84 -8.38
C TRP A 103 7.01 -7.78 -7.28
N ARG A 104 5.78 -7.36 -7.04
CA ARG A 104 5.38 -6.46 -5.96
C ARG A 104 4.30 -7.13 -5.13
N LEU A 105 4.48 -7.16 -3.82
CA LEU A 105 3.43 -7.53 -2.88
C LEU A 105 2.60 -6.29 -2.59
N ILE A 106 1.30 -6.41 -2.75
CA ILE A 106 0.29 -5.41 -2.44
C ILE A 106 -0.55 -5.90 -1.28
N ALA A 107 -0.68 -5.07 -0.24
CA ALA A 107 -1.67 -5.26 0.81
C ALA A 107 -2.76 -4.19 0.67
N PHE A 108 -4.02 -4.62 0.64
CA PHE A 108 -5.19 -3.74 0.68
C PHE A 108 -5.80 -3.81 2.07
N ALA A 109 -6.02 -2.67 2.71
CA ALA A 109 -6.56 -2.60 4.07
C ALA A 109 -7.63 -1.51 4.19
N ARG A 110 -8.65 -1.74 5.02
CA ARG A 110 -9.77 -0.83 5.29
C ARG A 110 -10.18 -0.84 6.76
#